data_AF-A0A6B2E3W4-F1
#
_entry.id   AF-A0A6B2E3W4-F1
#
_cell.length_a   1.000
_cell.length_b   1.000
_cell.length_c   1.000
_cell.angle_alpha   90.00
_cell.angle_beta   90.00
_cell.angle_gamma   90.00
#
_symmetry.space_group_name_H-M   'P 1'
#
loop_
_entity.id
_entity.type
_entity.pdbx_description
1 polymer ?
#
loop_
_entity_poly.entity_id
_entity_poly.type
_entity_poly.pdbx_seq_one_letter_code
_entity_poly.pdbx_strand_id
1 'polypeptide(L)' 'MEVPEERSGSMVLRAWLEGGEPGALRVRILSTVGTDEAKPVAVTSREAVHAAVQSWLDELGAGPMTFS' A
#
# COMPACT_ATOMS: atom_id res chain seq x y z
N MET A 1 30.11 4.13 -7.80
CA MET A 1 28.96 3.44 -7.18
C MET A 1 27.75 4.28 -7.50
N GLU A 2 26.87 3.80 -8.37
CA GLU A 2 25.58 4.46 -8.61
C GLU A 2 24.72 4.25 -7.36
N VAL A 3 24.18 5.34 -6.83
CA VAL A 3 23.19 5.27 -5.75
C VAL A 3 21.95 4.64 -6.38
N PRO A 4 21.40 3.54 -5.82
CA PRO A 4 20.14 3.01 -6.31
C PRO A 4 19.14 4.16 -6.32
N GLU A 5 18.48 4.43 -7.46
CA GLU A 5 17.42 5.43 -7.52
C GLU A 5 16.49 5.20 -6.33
N GLU A 6 16.37 6.21 -5.48
CA GLU A 6 15.59 6.12 -4.25
C GLU A 6 14.14 5.90 -4.66
N ARG A 7 13.70 4.63 -4.64
CA ARG A 7 12.36 4.23 -5.07
C ARG A 7 11.37 4.71 -4.02
N SER A 8 10.82 5.90 -4.26
CA SER A 8 9.80 6.51 -3.40
C SER A 8 8.40 6.03 -3.79
N GLY A 9 7.50 5.97 -2.81
CA GLY A 9 6.08 5.69 -3.04
C GLY A 9 5.23 6.45 -2.03
N SER A 10 3.94 6.58 -2.31
CA SER A 10 2.99 7.18 -1.37
C SER A 10 1.83 6.22 -1.12
N MET A 11 1.33 6.18 0.12
CA MET A 11 0.13 5.44 0.46
C MET A 11 -0.81 6.32 1.26
N VAL A 12 -2.09 6.34 0.87
CA VAL A 12 -3.18 7.00 1.57
C VAL A 12 -4.18 5.94 2.00
N LEU A 13 -4.41 5.82 3.31
CA LEU A 13 -5.48 5.00 3.88
C LEU A 13 -6.61 5.89 4.37
N ARG A 14 -7.81 5.71 3.81
CA ARG A 14 -9.03 6.34 4.28
C ARG A 14 -9.91 5.29 4.94
N ALA A 15 -10.07 5.37 6.25
CA ALA A 15 -10.91 4.46 7.03
C ALA A 15 -12.18 5.17 7.53
N TRP A 16 -13.30 4.46 7.55
CA TRP A 16 -14.55 4.90 8.16
C TRP A 16 -15.36 3.71 8.68
N LEU A 17 -16.27 3.97 9.62
CA LEU A 17 -17.25 2.99 10.08
C LEU A 17 -18.57 3.25 9.36
N GLU A 18 -19.10 2.24 8.70
CA GLU A 18 -20.42 2.32 8.08
C GLU A 18 -21.50 2.10 9.16
N GLY A 19 -22.33 3.10 9.44
CA GLY A 19 -23.39 2.98 10.45
C GLY A 19 -22.93 2.97 11.91
N GLY A 20 -21.65 3.26 12.21
CA GLY A 20 -21.15 3.44 13.58
C GLY A 20 -20.84 2.15 14.34
N GLU A 21 -21.05 0.98 13.74
CA GLU A 21 -20.77 -0.32 14.35
C GLU A 21 -19.27 -0.68 14.27
N PRO A 22 -18.64 -1.20 15.34
CA PRO A 22 -17.24 -1.61 15.35
C PRO A 22 -16.86 -2.68 14.31
N GLY A 23 -17.85 -3.46 13.83
CA GLY A 23 -17.67 -4.48 12.78
C GLY A 23 -17.82 -3.94 11.35
N ALA A 24 -18.17 -2.67 11.17
CA ALA A 24 -18.47 -2.08 9.88
C ALA A 24 -17.31 -1.25 9.31
N LEU A 25 -16.07 -1.67 9.61
CA LEU A 25 -14.88 -1.03 9.08
C LEU A 25 -14.86 -1.09 7.55
N ARG A 26 -14.66 0.08 6.93
CA ARG A 26 -14.37 0.23 5.52
C ARG A 26 -13.07 1.00 5.38
N VAL A 27 -12.17 0.50 4.56
CA VAL A 27 -10.92 1.20 4.25
C VAL A 27 -10.74 1.24 2.75
N ARG A 28 -10.49 2.45 2.22
CA ARG A 28 -10.02 2.65 0.86
C ARG A 28 -8.54 3.02 0.91
N ILE A 29 -7.73 2.24 0.20
CA ILE A 29 -6.29 2.40 0.10
C ILE A 29 -5.96 2.88 -1.30
N LEU A 30 -5.13 3.91 -1.41
CA LEU A 30 -4.53 4.39 -2.65
C LEU A 30 -3.03 4.33 -2.46
N SER A 31 -2.33 3.58 -3.30
CA SER A 31 -0.88 3.46 -3.21
C SER A 31 -0.19 3.63 -4.56
N THR A 32 1.01 4.22 -4.53
CA THR A 32 1.89 4.39 -5.69
C THR A 32 3.29 3.86 -5.36
N VAL A 33 4.02 3.43 -6.39
CA VAL A 33 5.44 3.10 -6.31
C VAL A 33 6.12 3.75 -7.50
N GLY A 34 7.06 4.67 -7.28
CA GLY A 34 7.68 5.46 -8.33
C GLY A 34 6.66 6.35 -9.06
N THR A 35 6.74 6.36 -10.40
CA THR A 35 5.84 7.11 -11.29
C THR A 35 4.61 6.32 -11.72
N ASP A 36 4.39 5.13 -11.16
CA ASP A 36 3.26 4.27 -11.54
C ASP A 36 1.92 4.86 -11.08
N GLU A 37 0.86 4.51 -11.81
CA GLU A 37 -0.50 4.92 -11.48
C GLU A 37 -0.93 4.38 -10.11
N ALA A 38 -1.70 5.18 -9.37
CA ALA A 38 -2.22 4.78 -8.07
C ALA A 38 -3.16 3.58 -8.20
N LYS A 39 -2.92 2.52 -7.41
CA LYS A 39 -3.74 1.31 -7.38
C LYS A 39 -4.78 1.43 -6.25
N PRO A 40 -6.09 1.62 -6.56
CA PRO A 40 -7.12 1.67 -5.53
C PRO A 40 -7.51 0.27 -5.05
N VAL A 41 -7.57 0.09 -3.73
CA VAL A 41 -8.06 -1.14 -3.09
C VAL A 41 -9.07 -0.79 -2.01
N ALA A 42 -10.15 -1.56 -1.91
CA ALA A 42 -11.14 -1.44 -0.84
C ALA A 42 -11.13 -2.72 0.01
N VAL A 43 -11.03 -2.57 1.33
CA VAL A 43 -10.99 -3.68 2.29
C VAL A 43 -11.89 -3.40 3.49
N THR A 44 -12.28 -4.46 4.19
CA THR A 44 -13.27 -4.38 5.28
C THR A 44 -12.81 -5.04 6.57
N SER A 45 -11.59 -5.58 6.62
CA SER A 45 -11.02 -6.21 7.81
C SER A 45 -9.63 -5.67 8.09
N ARG A 46 -9.23 -5.70 9.37
CA ARG A 46 -7.91 -5.27 9.82
C ARG A 46 -6.81 -6.10 9.16
N GLU A 47 -7.04 -7.39 9.00
CA GLU A 47 -6.12 -8.35 8.43
C GLU A 47 -5.88 -8.03 6.94
N ALA A 48 -6.94 -7.67 6.22
CA ALA A 48 -6.83 -7.27 4.82
C ALA A 48 -6.12 -5.92 4.64
N VAL A 49 -6.31 -4.97 5.56
CA VAL A 49 -5.52 -3.72 5.59
C VAL A 49 -4.05 -4.03 5.78
N HIS A 50 -3.71 -4.87 6.77
CA HIS A 50 -2.33 -5.25 7.05
C HIS A 50 -1.67 -5.94 5.85
N ALA A 51 -2.39 -6.88 5.20
CA ALA A 51 -1.89 -7.57 4.00
C ALA A 51 -1.64 -6.60 2.84
N ALA A 52 -2.54 -5.64 2.60
CA ALA A 52 -2.37 -4.64 1.56
C ALA A 52 -1.18 -3.70 1.82
N VAL A 53 -0.98 -3.29 3.07
CA VAL A 53 0.19 -2.48 3.48
C VAL A 53 1.47 -3.26 3.29
N GLN A 54 1.52 -4.51 3.75
CA GLN A 54 2.70 -5.36 3.60
C GLN A 54 3.05 -5.57 2.13
N SER A 55 2.06 -5.91 1.29
CA SER A 55 2.29 -6.10 -0.14
C SER A 55 2.86 -4.86 -0.83
N TRP A 56 2.43 -3.66 -0.44
CA TRP A 56 2.98 -2.43 -0.99
C TRP A 56 4.40 -2.13 -0.49
N LEU A 57 4.69 -2.40 0.78
CA LEU A 57 6.06 -2.28 1.32
C LEU A 57 7.02 -3.25 0.64
N ASP A 58 6.55 -4.47 0.36
CA ASP A 58 7.32 -5.48 -0.38
C ASP A 58 7.57 -5.00 -1.82
N GLU A 59 6.57 -4.42 -2.50
CA GLU A 59 6.73 -3.84 -3.86
C GLU A 59 7.70 -2.64 -3.86
N LEU A 60 7.67 -1.82 -2.81
CA LEU A 60 8.57 -0.68 -2.63
C LEU A 60 10.02 -1.15 -2.39
N GLY A 61 10.19 -2.20 -1.57
CA GLY A 61 11.48 -2.78 -1.20
C GLY A 61 12.07 -3.73 -2.23
N ALA A 62 11.25 -4.28 -3.13
CA ALA A 62 11.67 -5.18 -4.21
C ALA A 62 12.32 -4.44 -5.38
N GLY A 63 13.28 -3.53 -5.12
CA GLY A 63 14.14 -2.93 -6.14
C GLY A 63 14.73 -4.01 -7.09
N PRO A 64 15.19 -3.64 -8.30
CA PRO A 64 15.68 -4.63 -9.25
C PRO A 64 16.75 -5.49 -8.59
N MET A 65 16.50 -6.80 -8.44
CA MET A 65 17.54 -7.75 -8.07
C MET A 65 18.55 -7.78 -9.21
N THR A 66 19.56 -6.91 -9.15
CA THR A 66 20.76 -7.08 -9.96
C THR A 66 21.51 -8.27 -9.37
N PHE A 67 21.21 -9.47 -9.87
CA PHE A 67 22.15 -10.58 -9.75
C PHE A 67 23.42 -10.15 -10.52
N SER A 68 24.45 -9.73 -9.78
CA SER A 68 25.81 -9.56 -10.29
C SER A 68 26.57 -10.87 -10.16
#